data_AF-A0AA48RD48-F1
#
_entry.id   AF-A0AA48RD48-F1
#
_cell.length_a   1.000
_cell.length_b   1.000
_cell.length_c   1.000
_cell.angle_alpha   90.00
_cell.angle_beta   90.00
_cell.angle_gamma   90.00
#
_symmetry.space_group_name_H-M   'P 1'
#
loop_
_entity.id
_entity.type
_entity.pdbx_description
1 polymer ?
#
loop_
_entity_poly.entity_id
_entity_poly.type
_entity_poly.pdbx_seq_one_letter_code
_entity_poly.pdbx_strand_id
1 'polypeptide(L)'
;MTKLHSILMSDRPGHPSPWREASLNSFRAVHDDMALTVYSDEALRQLVADDFDRDVLWAYDHCDGASKACLGRYCLLFRYGGIYSDPGLMFVAPVLRSVDSKLHAFRSADANAYDVSVSLIAAPADLPLFEKCIRTFVRLTRNHDGDLGSAGPRLFGETIAFCDSPSTPFIAWGEELRLPSRAGVVRHAYKSASGNFVAIRQMRGDNPLKDAADTGPADIGALLSLLDGWI
;
A
#
# COMPACT_ATOMS: atom_id res chain seq x y z
N MET A 1 -16.54 6.35 9.92
CA MET A 1 -16.16 7.26 8.83
C MET A 1 -14.89 6.70 8.21
N THR A 2 -14.89 6.45 6.91
CA THR A 2 -13.74 5.90 6.17
C THR A 2 -12.58 6.90 6.18
N LYS A 3 -11.35 6.42 6.37
CA LYS A 3 -10.13 7.24 6.41
C LYS A 3 -9.17 6.86 5.29
N LEU A 4 -8.36 7.80 4.85
CA LEU A 4 -7.24 7.55 3.95
C LEU A 4 -5.93 7.58 4.73
N HIS A 5 -5.06 6.62 4.43
CA HIS A 5 -3.80 6.43 5.11
C HIS A 5 -2.67 6.41 4.08
N SER A 6 -1.58 7.11 4.39
CA SER A 6 -0.31 6.97 3.67
C SER A 6 0.84 7.03 4.65
N ILE A 7 1.95 6.35 4.35
CA ILE A 7 3.14 6.34 5.18
C ILE A 7 4.28 7.00 4.41
N LEU A 8 4.90 8.00 5.03
CA LEU A 8 6.09 8.66 4.50
C LEU A 8 7.25 8.45 5.48
N MET A 9 7.99 7.36 5.28
CA MET A 9 9.25 7.15 5.98
C MET A 9 10.30 8.09 5.40
N SER A 10 10.84 8.99 6.22
CA SER A 10 11.96 9.85 5.84
C SER A 10 13.10 9.65 6.82
N ASP A 11 14.24 9.17 6.33
CA ASP A 11 15.48 9.13 7.12
C ASP A 11 16.11 10.53 7.26
N ARG A 12 15.54 11.53 6.58
CA ARG A 12 15.98 12.93 6.58
C ARG A 12 14.80 13.87 6.75
N PRO A 13 14.91 14.90 7.60
CA PRO A 13 13.90 15.94 7.69
C PRO A 13 13.80 16.67 6.36
N GLY A 14 12.66 16.53 5.67
CA GLY A 14 12.43 17.14 4.36
C GLY A 14 11.01 16.89 3.90
N HIS A 15 10.46 17.87 3.18
CA HIS A 15 9.15 17.77 2.54
C HIS A 15 9.16 16.60 1.54
N PRO A 16 8.00 15.94 1.30
CA PRO A 16 7.90 14.91 0.25
C PRO A 16 8.44 15.45 -1.09
N SER A 17 9.01 14.57 -1.91
CA SER A 17 9.39 14.98 -3.27
C SER A 17 8.16 15.51 -4.02
N PRO A 18 8.32 16.38 -5.03
CA PRO A 18 7.19 16.92 -5.79
C PRO A 18 6.26 15.85 -6.35
N TRP A 19 6.81 14.70 -6.76
CA TRP A 19 6.01 13.54 -7.20
C TRP A 19 5.17 12.97 -6.07
N ARG A 20 5.75 12.73 -4.89
CA ARG A 20 5.02 12.20 -3.74
C ARG A 20 3.94 13.17 -3.26
N GLU A 21 4.22 14.46 -3.28
CA GLU A 21 3.23 15.49 -2.98
C GLU A 21 2.07 15.47 -4.00
N ALA A 22 2.37 15.41 -5.29
CA ALA A 22 1.36 15.30 -6.34
C ALA A 22 0.52 14.01 -6.22
N SER A 23 1.15 12.87 -5.94
CA SER A 23 0.48 11.60 -5.65
C SER A 23 -0.47 11.70 -4.46
N LEU A 24 -0.02 12.23 -3.32
CA LEU A 24 -0.87 12.44 -2.14
C LEU A 24 -2.03 13.40 -2.42
N ASN A 25 -1.79 14.45 -3.19
CA ASN A 25 -2.83 15.40 -3.60
C ASN A 25 -3.86 14.75 -4.53
N SER A 26 -3.45 13.91 -5.48
CA SER A 26 -4.37 13.15 -6.33
C SER A 26 -5.20 12.15 -5.51
N PHE A 27 -4.59 11.49 -4.52
CA PHE A 27 -5.29 10.55 -3.63
C PHE A 27 -6.39 11.24 -2.83
N ARG A 28 -6.09 12.44 -2.30
CA ARG A 28 -7.08 13.29 -1.61
C ARG A 28 -8.15 13.80 -2.58
N ALA A 29 -7.77 14.22 -3.77
CA ALA A 29 -8.69 14.83 -4.73
C ALA A 29 -9.77 13.87 -5.22
N VAL A 30 -9.43 12.59 -5.45
CA VAL A 30 -10.42 11.60 -5.91
C VAL A 30 -11.28 11.02 -4.77
N HIS A 31 -10.90 11.26 -3.51
CA HIS A 31 -11.63 10.85 -2.29
C HIS A 31 -11.91 12.10 -1.42
N ASP A 32 -12.59 13.08 -2.00
CA ASP A 32 -12.84 14.41 -1.43
C ASP A 32 -13.70 14.40 -0.16
N ASP A 33 -14.41 13.31 0.09
CA ASP A 33 -15.23 13.05 1.27
C ASP A 33 -14.46 12.37 2.43
N MET A 34 -13.18 12.03 2.24
CA MET A 34 -12.38 11.28 3.22
C MET A 34 -11.15 12.07 3.69
N ALA A 35 -10.87 11.98 4.99
CA ALA A 35 -9.69 12.63 5.57
C ALA A 35 -8.41 11.80 5.29
N LEU A 36 -7.40 12.44 4.71
CA LEU A 36 -6.06 11.88 4.51
C LEU A 36 -5.15 12.16 5.69
N THR A 37 -4.64 11.09 6.31
CA THR A 37 -3.53 11.16 7.28
C THR A 37 -2.28 10.55 6.67
N VAL A 38 -1.20 11.34 6.67
CA VAL A 38 0.14 10.90 6.27
C VAL A 38 0.97 10.69 7.52
N TYR A 39 1.40 9.45 7.78
CA TYR A 39 2.10 9.08 8.99
C TYR A 39 3.62 9.12 8.76
N SER A 40 4.34 9.77 9.68
CA SER A 40 5.79 9.68 9.82
C SER A 40 6.18 8.42 10.61
N ASP A 41 7.49 8.12 10.66
CA ASP A 41 8.00 7.03 11.52
C ASP A 41 7.59 7.24 12.99
N GLU A 42 7.73 8.45 13.51
CA GLU A 42 7.35 8.77 14.90
C GLU A 42 5.84 8.58 15.14
N ALA A 43 5.00 9.05 14.20
CA ALA A 43 3.55 8.92 14.32
C ALA A 43 3.09 7.44 14.25
N LEU A 44 3.74 6.64 13.40
CA LEU A 44 3.48 5.19 13.35
C LEU A 44 3.96 4.49 14.62
N ARG A 45 5.17 4.81 15.10
CA ARG A 45 5.71 4.24 16.33
C ARG A 45 4.79 4.52 17.51
N GLN A 46 4.31 5.76 17.64
CA GLN A 46 3.39 6.16 18.68
C GLN A 46 2.06 5.39 18.60
N LEU A 47 1.49 5.28 17.40
CA LEU A 47 0.29 4.46 17.17
C LEU A 47 0.51 3.00 17.61
N VAL A 48 1.65 2.42 17.25
CA VAL A 48 1.97 1.03 17.64
C VAL A 48 2.10 0.91 19.16
N ALA A 49 2.74 1.88 19.83
CA ALA A 49 2.89 1.88 21.27
C ALA A 49 1.56 2.03 22.03
N ASP A 50 0.61 2.80 21.47
CA ASP A 50 -0.66 3.09 22.11
C ASP A 50 -1.70 1.98 21.92
N ASP A 51 -1.75 1.38 20.72
CA ASP A 51 -2.83 0.47 20.33
C ASP A 51 -2.42 -1.03 20.32
N PHE A 52 -1.13 -1.37 20.40
CA PHE A 52 -0.63 -2.74 20.27
C PHE A 52 0.28 -3.18 21.43
N ASP A 53 0.50 -4.49 21.55
CA ASP A 53 1.32 -5.04 22.62
C ASP A 53 2.82 -4.72 22.47
N ARG A 54 3.57 -5.00 23.54
CA ARG A 54 5.01 -4.72 23.61
C ARG A 54 5.82 -5.50 22.59
N ASP A 55 5.33 -6.65 22.12
CA ASP A 55 6.04 -7.46 21.12
C ASP A 55 5.94 -6.83 19.74
N VAL A 56 4.79 -6.23 19.40
CA VAL A 56 4.61 -5.46 18.16
C VAL A 56 5.48 -4.19 18.17
N LEU A 57 5.48 -3.44 19.26
CA LEU A 57 6.35 -2.26 19.40
C LEU A 57 7.84 -2.65 19.32
N TRP A 58 8.22 -3.74 19.98
CA TRP A 58 9.58 -4.26 19.88
C TRP A 58 9.96 -4.58 18.43
N ALA A 59 9.10 -5.28 17.69
CA ALA A 59 9.38 -5.60 16.28
C ALA A 59 9.51 -4.34 15.42
N TYR A 60 8.63 -3.35 15.64
CA TYR A 60 8.71 -2.06 14.96
C TYR A 60 10.06 -1.36 15.19
N ASP A 61 10.53 -1.33 16.43
CA ASP A 61 11.78 -0.68 16.81
C ASP A 61 13.05 -1.39 16.28
N HIS A 62 12.94 -2.67 15.89
CA HIS A 62 14.07 -3.50 15.44
C HIS A 62 14.08 -3.77 13.93
N CYS A 63 13.19 -3.11 13.17
CA CYS A 63 13.09 -3.24 11.72
C CYS A 63 13.64 -2.02 10.98
N ASP A 64 14.06 -2.21 9.72
CA ASP A 64 14.40 -1.11 8.82
C ASP A 64 13.16 -0.30 8.40
N GLY A 65 13.37 0.84 7.73
CA GLY A 65 12.28 1.75 7.34
C GLY A 65 11.21 1.12 6.44
N ALA A 66 11.60 0.27 5.49
CA ALA A 66 10.65 -0.41 4.59
C ALA A 66 9.81 -1.44 5.34
N SER A 67 10.44 -2.17 6.25
CA SER A 67 9.83 -3.17 7.13
C SER A 67 8.89 -2.49 8.14
N LYS A 68 9.28 -1.36 8.73
CA LYS A 68 8.42 -0.53 9.57
C LYS A 68 7.17 -0.05 8.83
N ALA A 69 7.30 0.38 7.58
CA ALA A 69 6.15 0.80 6.78
C ALA A 69 5.20 -0.37 6.50
N CYS A 70 5.72 -1.58 6.29
CA CYS A 70 4.91 -2.78 6.13
C CYS A 70 4.14 -3.12 7.41
N LEU A 71 4.81 -3.16 8.57
CA LEU A 71 4.15 -3.41 9.85
C LEU A 71 3.12 -2.31 10.17
N GLY A 72 3.51 -1.05 10.03
CA GLY A 72 2.65 0.11 10.26
C GLY A 72 1.38 0.09 9.41
N ARG A 73 1.47 -0.33 8.14
CA ARG A 73 0.30 -0.51 7.26
C ARG A 73 -0.70 -1.50 7.83
N TYR A 74 -0.23 -2.66 8.29
CA TYR A 74 -1.12 -3.67 8.89
C TYR A 74 -1.75 -3.16 10.19
N CYS A 75 -0.97 -2.49 11.04
CA CYS A 75 -1.48 -1.87 12.27
C CYS A 75 -2.55 -0.81 11.98
N LEU A 76 -2.31 0.07 11.00
CA LEU A 76 -3.28 1.10 10.58
C LEU A 76 -4.59 0.48 10.08
N LEU A 77 -4.51 -0.47 9.14
CA LEU A 77 -5.71 -1.09 8.56
C LEU A 77 -6.45 -1.97 9.57
N PHE A 78 -5.73 -2.65 10.47
CA PHE A 78 -6.36 -3.38 11.58
C PHE A 78 -7.14 -2.42 12.47
N ARG A 79 -6.50 -1.33 12.90
CA ARG A 79 -7.09 -0.43 13.90
C ARG A 79 -8.21 0.45 13.35
N TYR A 80 -8.03 0.99 12.15
CA TYR A 80 -8.88 2.05 11.60
C TYR A 80 -9.64 1.63 10.34
N GLY A 81 -9.28 0.50 9.72
CA GLY A 81 -9.72 0.17 8.38
C GLY A 81 -9.32 1.26 7.39
N GLY A 82 -10.17 1.54 6.41
CA GLY A 82 -9.98 2.63 5.46
C GLY A 82 -9.23 2.21 4.21
N ILE A 83 -8.61 3.19 3.54
CA ILE A 83 -7.86 3.00 2.30
C ILE A 83 -6.41 3.40 2.57
N TYR A 84 -5.50 2.45 2.46
CA TYR A 84 -4.07 2.69 2.48
C TYR A 84 -3.52 2.88 1.06
N SER A 85 -2.65 3.87 0.86
CA SER A 85 -1.84 3.99 -0.35
C SER A 85 -0.40 4.43 -0.07
N ASP A 86 0.57 3.80 -0.76
CA ASP A 86 1.94 4.28 -0.80
C ASP A 86 2.00 5.68 -1.44
N PRO A 87 2.86 6.59 -0.96
CA PRO A 87 2.91 7.98 -1.40
C PRO A 87 3.39 8.19 -2.85
N GLY A 88 3.60 7.12 -3.63
CA GLY A 88 4.04 7.17 -5.04
C GLY A 88 2.97 6.78 -6.05
N LEU A 89 1.73 6.54 -5.62
CA LEU A 89 0.60 6.23 -6.50
C LEU A 89 -0.13 7.51 -6.91
N MET A 90 -0.21 7.76 -8.22
CA MET A 90 -1.02 8.82 -8.80
C MET A 90 -2.43 8.30 -9.04
N PHE A 91 -3.43 8.90 -8.42
CA PHE A 91 -4.83 8.48 -8.55
C PHE A 91 -5.53 9.18 -9.70
N VAL A 92 -6.27 8.41 -10.48
CA VAL A 92 -7.09 8.89 -11.61
C VAL A 92 -8.59 8.69 -11.36
N ALA A 93 -8.93 7.81 -10.43
CA ALA A 93 -10.30 7.59 -9.98
C ALA A 93 -10.29 7.08 -8.51
N PRO A 94 -11.39 7.24 -7.76
CA PRO A 94 -11.50 6.67 -6.43
C PRO A 94 -11.42 5.15 -6.49
N VAL A 95 -10.76 4.53 -5.50
CA VAL A 95 -10.74 3.07 -5.35
C VAL A 95 -12.15 2.60 -5.00
N LEU A 96 -12.74 3.27 -4.02
CA LEU A 96 -14.10 3.08 -3.53
C LEU A 96 -14.63 4.41 -3.01
N ARG A 97 -15.94 4.61 -3.05
CA ARG A 97 -16.61 5.75 -2.39
C ARG A 97 -16.85 5.51 -0.90
N SER A 98 -16.78 4.26 -0.46
CA SER A 98 -16.85 3.88 0.95
C SER A 98 -16.27 2.49 1.11
N VAL A 99 -15.57 2.24 2.20
CA VAL A 99 -15.15 0.88 2.55
C VAL A 99 -16.37 0.12 3.04
N ASP A 100 -16.70 -0.96 2.33
CA ASP A 100 -17.73 -1.92 2.71
C ASP A 100 -17.13 -2.99 3.64
N SER A 101 -17.88 -4.07 3.89
CA SER A 101 -17.40 -5.20 4.69
C SER A 101 -16.39 -6.07 3.94
N LYS A 102 -15.79 -5.61 2.83
CA LYS A 102 -14.90 -6.39 1.97
C LYS A 102 -13.46 -5.92 2.08
N LEU A 103 -12.54 -6.87 1.91
CA LEU A 103 -11.16 -6.55 1.59
C LEU A 103 -11.05 -6.27 0.10
N HIS A 104 -10.47 -5.14 -0.28
CA HIS A 104 -10.13 -4.81 -1.66
C HIS A 104 -8.61 -4.84 -1.78
N ALA A 105 -8.13 -5.76 -2.60
CA ALA A 105 -6.72 -6.04 -2.80
C ALA A 105 -6.42 -6.21 -4.29
N PHE A 106 -5.19 -5.95 -4.69
CA PHE A 106 -4.78 -5.99 -6.09
C PHE A 106 -3.78 -7.12 -6.28
N ARG A 107 -4.05 -8.04 -7.21
CA ARG A 107 -3.06 -9.06 -7.59
C ARG A 107 -1.85 -8.37 -8.19
N SER A 108 -0.64 -8.72 -7.75
CA SER A 108 0.58 -8.13 -8.29
C SER A 108 0.75 -8.50 -9.76
N ALA A 109 1.40 -7.62 -10.52
CA ALA A 109 1.88 -7.92 -11.87
C ALA A 109 3.12 -8.84 -11.88
N ASP A 110 3.66 -9.16 -10.70
CA ASP A 110 4.86 -9.98 -10.52
C ASP A 110 4.58 -11.47 -10.74
N ALA A 111 5.65 -12.25 -10.88
CA ALA A 111 5.59 -13.61 -11.42
C ALA A 111 4.94 -14.67 -10.51
N ASN A 112 4.76 -14.44 -9.19
CA ASN A 112 4.20 -15.45 -8.30
C ASN A 112 2.67 -15.35 -8.22
N ALA A 113 1.99 -16.48 -8.36
CA ALA A 113 0.53 -16.57 -8.42
C ALA A 113 -0.22 -16.07 -7.16
N TYR A 114 0.50 -15.85 -6.05
CA TYR A 114 -0.06 -15.43 -4.76
C TYR A 114 0.37 -14.02 -4.37
N ASP A 115 1.21 -13.34 -5.17
CA ASP A 115 1.69 -12.02 -4.80
C ASP A 115 0.55 -11.01 -4.89
N VAL A 116 0.35 -10.29 -3.79
CA VAL A 116 -0.67 -9.25 -3.66
C VAL A 116 0.04 -7.93 -3.44
N SER A 117 -0.33 -6.93 -4.22
CA SER A 117 0.19 -5.58 -4.08
C SER A 117 -0.22 -5.00 -2.74
N VAL A 118 0.75 -4.57 -1.94
CA VAL A 118 0.53 -3.89 -0.65
C VAL A 118 0.57 -2.37 -0.77
N SER A 119 0.79 -1.86 -1.98
CA SER A 119 0.87 -0.42 -2.26
C SER A 119 -0.49 0.28 -2.21
N LEU A 120 -1.58 -0.49 -2.33
CA LEU A 120 -2.95 -0.02 -2.31
C LEU A 120 -3.85 -1.11 -1.71
N ILE A 121 -4.47 -0.84 -0.57
CA ILE A 121 -5.37 -1.77 0.12
C ILE A 121 -6.54 -0.98 0.67
N ALA A 122 -7.77 -1.46 0.49
CA ALA A 122 -8.93 -0.93 1.21
C ALA A 122 -9.58 -2.04 2.03
N ALA A 123 -9.89 -1.78 3.29
CA ALA A 123 -10.34 -2.83 4.19
C ALA A 123 -11.12 -2.28 5.39
N PRO A 124 -12.14 -3.00 5.89
CA PRO A 124 -12.76 -2.66 7.17
C PRO A 124 -11.76 -2.83 8.32
N ALA A 125 -12.04 -2.14 9.44
CA ALA A 125 -11.29 -2.30 10.67
C ALA A 125 -11.50 -3.71 11.28
N ASP A 126 -10.61 -4.07 12.20
CA ASP A 126 -10.65 -5.29 13.00
C ASP A 126 -10.66 -6.59 12.17
N LEU A 127 -10.13 -6.56 10.94
CA LEU A 127 -10.01 -7.76 10.13
C LEU A 127 -8.95 -8.71 10.70
N PRO A 128 -9.31 -9.97 11.05
CA PRO A 128 -8.36 -10.95 11.60
C PRO A 128 -7.17 -11.24 10.70
N LEU A 129 -7.32 -11.00 9.39
CA LEU A 129 -6.22 -11.07 8.42
C LEU A 129 -5.04 -10.19 8.83
N PHE A 130 -5.27 -8.94 9.23
CA PHE A 130 -4.18 -8.04 9.60
C PHE A 130 -3.57 -8.40 10.95
N GLU A 131 -4.36 -8.89 11.90
CA GLU A 131 -3.81 -9.43 13.16
C GLU A 131 -2.83 -10.58 12.88
N LYS A 132 -3.21 -11.51 11.99
CA LYS A 132 -2.33 -12.62 11.58
C LYS A 132 -1.09 -12.11 10.86
N CYS A 133 -1.21 -11.09 10.01
CA CYS A 133 -0.06 -10.44 9.37
C CYS A 133 0.90 -9.84 10.42
N ILE A 134 0.37 -9.08 11.38
CA ILE A 134 1.14 -8.45 12.47
C ILE A 134 1.88 -9.50 13.29
N ARG A 135 1.19 -10.53 13.77
CA ARG A 135 1.80 -11.62 14.56
C ARG A 135 2.87 -12.38 13.78
N THR A 136 2.61 -12.65 12.50
CA THR A 136 3.59 -13.30 11.62
C THR A 136 4.82 -12.42 11.42
N PHE A 137 4.62 -11.12 11.20
CA PHE A 137 5.69 -10.16 11.05
C PHE A 137 6.58 -10.08 12.29
N VAL A 138 5.98 -10.01 13.49
CA VAL A 138 6.70 -10.04 14.78
C VAL A 138 7.55 -11.31 14.90
N ARG A 139 6.99 -12.47 14.54
CA ARG A 139 7.72 -13.75 14.56
C ARG A 139 8.91 -13.74 13.62
N LEU A 140 8.74 -13.31 12.38
CA LEU A 140 9.82 -13.24 11.39
C LEU A 140 10.92 -12.27 11.83
N THR A 141 10.53 -11.14 12.43
CA THR A 141 11.48 -10.16 13.01
C THR A 141 12.32 -10.79 14.11
N ARG A 142 11.72 -11.55 15.03
CA ARG A 142 12.44 -12.24 16.11
C ARG A 142 13.42 -13.29 15.62
N ASN A 143 13.09 -13.97 14.53
CA ASN A 143 13.92 -15.04 14.00
C ASN A 143 15.02 -14.54 13.04
N HIS A 144 15.02 -13.25 12.68
CA HIS A 144 15.86 -12.71 11.61
C HIS A 144 15.65 -13.43 10.26
N ASP A 145 14.42 -13.85 9.99
CA ASP A 145 14.07 -14.64 8.81
C ASP A 145 13.83 -13.74 7.59
N GLY A 146 14.88 -13.53 6.79
CA GLY A 146 14.79 -12.91 5.46
C GLY A 146 14.66 -11.39 5.44
N ASP A 147 14.49 -10.84 4.23
CA ASP A 147 14.21 -9.42 4.01
C ASP A 147 12.71 -9.14 4.25
N LEU A 148 12.39 -8.63 5.44
CA LEU A 148 11.02 -8.33 5.88
C LEU A 148 10.33 -7.25 5.02
N GLY A 149 11.11 -6.39 4.37
CA GLY A 149 10.60 -5.32 3.50
C GLY A 149 10.06 -5.87 2.18
N SER A 150 10.80 -6.79 1.54
CA SER A 150 10.32 -7.51 0.35
C SER A 150 9.35 -8.65 0.68
N ALA A 151 9.34 -9.13 1.93
CA ALA A 151 8.36 -10.11 2.39
C ALA A 151 6.94 -9.55 2.53
N GLY A 152 6.73 -8.23 2.51
CA GLY A 152 5.40 -7.61 2.67
C GLY A 152 4.33 -8.17 1.72
N PRO A 153 4.49 -8.05 0.38
CA PRO A 153 3.57 -8.62 -0.62
C PRO A 153 3.34 -10.12 -0.46
N ARG A 154 4.42 -10.87 -0.24
CA ARG A 154 4.38 -12.34 -0.11
C ARG A 154 3.65 -12.75 1.16
N LEU A 155 4.00 -12.18 2.31
CA LEU A 155 3.36 -12.45 3.59
C LEU A 155 1.87 -12.11 3.52
N PHE A 156 1.51 -10.97 2.93
CA PHE A 156 0.11 -10.60 2.77
C PHE A 156 -0.65 -11.59 1.89
N GLY A 157 -0.08 -11.94 0.73
CA GLY A 157 -0.64 -12.92 -0.19
C GLY A 157 -0.79 -14.32 0.40
N GLU A 158 0.26 -14.83 1.06
CA GLU A 158 0.21 -16.09 1.80
C GLU A 158 -0.83 -16.04 2.91
N THR A 159 -0.90 -14.94 3.67
CA THR A 159 -1.88 -14.82 4.76
C THR A 159 -3.30 -14.82 4.19
N ILE A 160 -3.56 -14.14 3.06
CA ILE A 160 -4.85 -14.19 2.36
C ILE A 160 -5.17 -15.63 1.92
N ALA A 161 -4.21 -16.30 1.26
CA ALA A 161 -4.41 -17.65 0.73
C ALA A 161 -4.67 -18.70 1.84
N PHE A 162 -4.05 -18.54 3.01
CA PHE A 162 -4.20 -19.44 4.15
C PHE A 162 -5.18 -18.94 5.22
N CYS A 163 -5.89 -17.83 4.99
CA CYS A 163 -6.97 -17.36 5.86
C CYS A 163 -8.28 -18.02 5.46
N ASP A 164 -8.38 -19.30 5.80
CA ASP A 164 -9.59 -20.10 5.64
C ASP A 164 -10.48 -19.89 6.88
N SER A 165 -11.06 -18.70 7.00
CA SER A 165 -12.02 -18.40 8.06
C SER A 165 -13.38 -18.06 7.46
N PRO A 166 -14.50 -18.54 8.03
CA PRO A 166 -15.85 -18.05 7.72
C PRO A 166 -15.99 -16.53 7.92
N SER A 167 -15.07 -15.90 8.67
CA SER A 167 -14.98 -14.47 8.92
C SER A 167 -14.03 -13.72 7.96
N THR A 168 -13.37 -14.41 7.03
CA THR A 168 -12.60 -13.74 5.98
C THR A 168 -13.59 -13.04 5.05
N PRO A 169 -13.57 -11.70 4.97
CA PRO A 169 -14.52 -10.98 4.14
C PRO A 169 -14.38 -11.40 2.68
N PHE A 170 -15.48 -11.30 1.92
CA PHE A 170 -15.42 -11.47 0.47
C PHE A 170 -14.36 -10.52 -0.09
N ILE A 171 -13.36 -11.06 -0.80
CA ILE A 171 -12.28 -10.26 -1.35
C ILE A 171 -12.72 -9.72 -2.72
N ALA A 172 -12.72 -8.41 -2.87
CA ALA A 172 -12.88 -7.75 -4.16
C ALA A 172 -11.49 -7.59 -4.80
N TRP A 173 -11.21 -8.43 -5.79
CA TRP A 173 -9.92 -8.47 -6.47
C TRP A 173 -9.83 -7.43 -7.58
N GLY A 174 -8.90 -6.49 -7.43
CA GLY A 174 -8.35 -5.72 -8.53
C GLY A 174 -7.08 -6.36 -9.10
N GLU A 175 -6.50 -5.72 -10.10
CA GLU A 175 -5.29 -6.15 -10.81
C GLU A 175 -4.28 -5.00 -10.85
N GLU A 176 -3.03 -5.30 -10.52
CA GLU A 176 -1.89 -4.48 -10.90
C GLU A 176 -1.40 -4.96 -12.27
N LEU A 177 -1.28 -4.03 -13.22
CA LEU A 177 -0.89 -4.29 -14.59
C LEU A 177 0.44 -3.60 -14.88
N ARG A 178 1.43 -4.37 -15.33
CA ARG A 178 2.69 -3.80 -15.82
C ARG A 178 2.47 -3.21 -17.20
N LEU A 179 2.58 -1.89 -17.31
CA LEU A 179 2.48 -1.18 -18.57
C LEU A 179 3.82 -1.23 -19.32
N PRO A 180 3.81 -1.08 -20.67
CA PRO A 180 5.04 -1.07 -21.46
C PRO A 180 6.05 -0.02 -20.95
N SER A 181 7.27 -0.48 -20.69
CA SER A 181 8.37 0.42 -20.32
C SER A 181 8.83 1.22 -21.53
N ARG A 182 9.00 2.53 -21.35
CA ARG A 182 9.63 3.42 -22.36
C ARG A 182 10.72 4.23 -21.68
N ALA A 183 11.89 4.31 -22.32
CA ALA A 183 13.03 5.09 -21.84
C ALA A 183 13.46 4.76 -20.40
N GLY A 184 13.42 3.48 -20.01
CA GLY A 184 13.82 3.03 -18.67
C GLY A 184 12.83 3.37 -17.55
N VAL A 185 11.59 3.76 -17.89
CA VAL A 185 10.53 4.05 -16.94
C VAL A 185 9.57 2.86 -16.88
N VAL A 186 9.57 2.17 -15.75
CA VAL A 186 8.61 1.11 -15.43
C VAL A 186 7.33 1.75 -14.91
N ARG A 187 6.18 1.28 -15.41
CA ARG A 187 4.86 1.80 -15.05
C ARG A 187 3.95 0.65 -14.66
N HIS A 188 3.20 0.88 -13.59
CA HIS A 188 2.18 -0.06 -13.11
C HIS A 188 0.85 0.69 -13.06
N ALA A 189 -0.22 0.06 -13.51
CA ALA A 189 -1.58 0.58 -13.41
C ALA A 189 -2.41 -0.32 -12.51
N TYR A 190 -3.29 0.26 -11.70
CA TYR A 190 -4.18 -0.45 -10.80
C TYR A 190 -5.59 -0.39 -11.37
N LYS A 191 -6.15 -1.57 -11.65
CA LYS A 191 -7.51 -1.76 -12.16
C LYS A 191 -8.36 -2.37 -11.05
N SER A 192 -9.44 -1.70 -10.68
CA SER A 192 -10.39 -2.17 -9.65
C SER A 192 -11.15 -3.42 -10.09
N ALA A 193 -11.83 -4.08 -9.15
CA ALA A 193 -12.68 -5.23 -9.43
C ALA A 193 -13.83 -4.94 -10.41
N SER A 194 -14.25 -3.68 -10.55
CA SER A 194 -15.25 -3.26 -11.54
C SER A 194 -14.65 -2.96 -12.92
N GLY A 195 -13.34 -3.12 -13.08
CA GLY A 195 -12.63 -2.89 -14.33
C GLY A 195 -12.16 -1.46 -14.58
N ASN A 196 -12.35 -0.53 -13.63
CA ASN A 196 -11.90 0.86 -13.79
C ASN A 196 -10.45 1.02 -13.34
N PHE A 197 -9.66 1.79 -14.08
CA PHE A 197 -8.34 2.23 -13.61
C PHE A 197 -8.49 3.23 -12.47
N VAL A 198 -7.75 3.02 -11.38
CA VAL A 198 -7.84 3.84 -10.15
C VAL A 198 -6.54 4.57 -9.83
N ALA A 199 -5.39 3.95 -10.10
CA ALA A 199 -4.11 4.54 -9.82
C ALA A 199 -3.03 4.09 -10.81
N ILE A 200 -1.95 4.87 -10.89
CA ILE A 200 -0.77 4.58 -11.69
C ILE A 200 0.46 4.85 -10.82
N ARG A 201 1.43 3.94 -10.88
CA ARG A 201 2.76 4.10 -10.29
C ARG A 201 3.77 4.24 -11.42
N GLN A 202 4.70 5.18 -11.26
CA GLN A 202 5.83 5.38 -12.17
C GLN A 202 7.14 5.26 -11.40
N MET A 203 8.09 4.48 -11.93
CA MET A 203 9.40 4.22 -11.34
C MET A 203 10.47 4.31 -12.42
N ARG A 204 11.65 4.88 -12.10
CA ARG A 204 12.75 5.04 -13.07
C ARG A 204 13.89 4.07 -12.77
N GLY A 205 13.93 2.93 -13.45
CA GLY A 205 14.89 1.86 -13.19
C GLY A 205 14.22 0.59 -12.67
N ASP A 206 15.02 -0.45 -12.42
CA ASP A 206 14.54 -1.77 -12.01
C ASP A 206 14.35 -1.92 -10.48
N ASN A 207 14.63 -0.87 -9.68
CA ASN A 207 14.53 -0.96 -8.22
C ASN A 207 13.38 -0.08 -7.64
N PRO A 208 12.19 -0.65 -7.41
CA PRO A 208 10.99 0.09 -7.00
C PRO A 208 11.12 0.85 -5.67
N LEU A 209 12.03 0.43 -4.78
CA LEU A 209 12.26 1.06 -3.47
C LEU A 209 13.26 2.22 -3.53
N LYS A 210 14.20 2.22 -4.49
CA LYS A 210 15.20 3.29 -4.67
C LYS A 210 14.76 4.34 -5.69
N ASP A 211 13.96 3.94 -6.67
CA ASP A 211 13.74 4.71 -7.90
C ASP A 211 12.42 5.50 -7.93
N ALA A 212 11.59 5.37 -6.90
CA ALA A 212 10.37 6.18 -6.72
C ALA A 212 10.66 7.66 -6.41
N ALA A 213 11.94 8.05 -6.33
CA ALA A 213 12.37 9.37 -5.88
C ALA A 213 12.39 10.44 -6.98
N ASP A 214 12.48 10.10 -8.27
CA ASP A 214 13.02 11.05 -9.26
C ASP A 214 12.33 11.09 -10.65
N THR A 215 11.05 10.74 -10.73
CA THR A 215 10.28 11.09 -11.93
C THR A 215 9.58 12.42 -11.69
N GLY A 216 9.96 13.46 -12.45
CA GLY A 216 9.21 14.71 -12.49
C GLY A 216 7.72 14.44 -12.78
N PRO A 217 6.82 15.37 -12.43
CA PRO A 217 5.38 15.17 -12.59
C PRO A 217 5.05 14.83 -14.05
N ALA A 218 4.72 13.57 -14.29
CA ALA A 218 4.04 13.18 -15.51
C ALA A 218 2.66 13.84 -15.50
N ASP A 219 2.32 14.52 -16.59
CA ASP A 219 0.99 15.05 -16.81
C ASP A 219 -0.02 13.90 -16.69
N ILE A 220 -1.03 14.06 -15.83
CA ILE A 220 -2.12 13.09 -15.67
C ILE A 220 -2.79 12.83 -17.03
N GLY A 221 -2.90 13.84 -17.90
CA GLY A 221 -3.40 13.67 -19.26
C GLY A 221 -2.53 12.73 -20.10
N ALA A 222 -1.20 12.85 -19.99
CA ALA A 222 -0.28 11.92 -20.64
C ALA A 222 -0.40 10.49 -20.07
N LEU A 223 -0.58 10.34 -18.76
CA LEU A 223 -0.79 9.04 -18.12
C LEU A 223 -2.13 8.41 -18.53
N LEU A 224 -3.18 9.19 -18.65
CA LEU A 224 -4.50 8.73 -19.11
C LEU A 224 -4.45 8.29 -20.57
N SER A 225 -3.73 9.01 -21.44
CA SER A 225 -3.58 8.62 -22.86
C SER A 225 -2.91 7.26 -23.04
N LEU A 226 -2.12 6.80 -22.07
CA LEU A 226 -1.53 5.45 -22.07
C LEU A 226 -2.56 4.37 -21.74
N LEU A 227 -3.58 4.71 -20.94
CA LEU A 227 -4.66 3.80 -20.60
C LEU A 227 -5.71 3.69 -21.70
N ASP A 228 -5.89 4.74 -22.52
CA ASP A 228 -6.82 4.73 -23.66
C ASP A 228 -6.50 3.63 -24.69
N GLY A 229 -5.25 3.18 -24.76
CA GLY A 229 -4.86 2.02 -25.60
C GLY A 229 -5.23 0.65 -25.01
N TRP A 230 -5.81 0.61 -23.80
CA TRP A 230 -6.17 -0.59 -23.03
C TRP A 230 -7.65 -0.66 -22.65
N ILE A 231 -8.45 0.34 -23.04
CA ILE A 231 -9.92 0.37 -22.95
C ILE A 231 -10.50 -0.13 -24.28
#